data_AF-A0A8K0JZN6-F1
#
_entry.id   AF-A0A8K0JZN6-F1
#
_cell.length_a   1.000
_cell.length_b   1.000
_cell.length_c   1.000
_cell.angle_alpha   90.00
_cell.angle_beta   90.00
_cell.angle_gamma   90.00
#
_symmetry.space_group_name_H-M   'P 1'
#
loop_
_entity.id
_entity.type
_entity.pdbx_description
1 polymer ?
#
loop_
_entity_poly.entity_id
_entity_poly.type
_entity_poly.pdbx_seq_one_letter_code
_entity_poly.pdbx_strand_id
1 'polypeptide(L)'
;MAMKGKGRKAEIDEVAKLVEDSLSPKVLKAIREEVRRSVPVEPKQSAPQDHEQGYEIYDHAEKQISRLRAHVDALEKRLDALEQYSRRNCLLLHGLQENHNENAILICRVIQWTEPTASTKKKKVGIAH
;
A
#
# COMPACT_ATOMS: atom_id res chain seq x y z
N MET A 1 -52.62 32.13 -13.74
CA MET A 1 -51.66 33.25 -13.69
C MET A 1 -50.55 32.86 -12.74
N ALA A 2 -49.38 32.46 -13.26
CA ALA A 2 -48.23 32.05 -12.45
C ALA A 2 -47.16 33.14 -12.57
N MET A 3 -46.87 33.84 -11.47
CA MET A 3 -45.77 34.80 -11.42
C MET A 3 -44.44 34.04 -11.45
N LYS A 4 -43.66 34.23 -12.51
CA LYS A 4 -42.27 33.75 -12.63
C LYS A 4 -41.43 34.45 -11.57
N GLY A 5 -41.01 33.73 -10.53
CA GLY A 5 -40.03 34.21 -9.57
C GLY A 5 -38.71 34.51 -10.27
N LYS A 6 -38.22 35.75 -10.16
CA LYS A 6 -36.85 36.09 -10.56
C LYS A 6 -35.90 35.31 -9.65
N GLY A 7 -34.84 34.72 -10.22
CA GLY A 7 -33.88 33.95 -9.42
C GLY A 7 -33.18 34.85 -8.39
N ARG A 8 -32.94 34.36 -7.17
CA ARG A 8 -32.36 35.10 -6.04
C ARG A 8 -31.14 35.96 -6.38
N LYS A 9 -30.31 35.52 -7.34
CA LYS A 9 -29.14 36.27 -7.80
C LYS A 9 -29.50 37.59 -8.50
N ALA A 10 -30.55 37.58 -9.32
CA ALA A 10 -31.01 38.78 -10.02
C ALA A 10 -31.62 39.80 -9.05
N GLU A 11 -32.27 39.35 -7.98
CA GLU A 11 -32.81 40.23 -6.93
C GLU A 11 -31.68 40.90 -6.12
N ILE A 12 -30.61 40.15 -5.83
CA ILE A 12 -29.43 40.68 -5.13
C ILE A 12 -28.71 41.72 -5.99
N ASP A 13 -28.54 41.46 -7.29
CA ASP A 13 -27.88 42.40 -8.21
C ASP A 13 -28.72 43.68 -8.43
N GLU A 14 -30.06 43.57 -8.45
CA GLU A 14 -30.98 44.71 -8.56
C GLU A 14 -30.94 45.60 -7.30
N VAL A 15 -30.91 44.98 -6.11
CA VAL A 15 -30.76 45.69 -4.83
C VAL A 15 -29.38 46.33 -4.70
N ALA A 16 -28.30 45.65 -5.11
CA ALA A 16 -26.94 46.19 -5.07
C ALA A 16 -26.83 47.47 -5.92
N LYS A 17 -27.44 47.46 -7.11
CA LYS A 17 -27.44 48.62 -8.01
C LYS A 17 -28.21 49.81 -7.42
N LEU A 18 -29.38 49.57 -6.81
CA LEU A 18 -30.15 50.63 -6.14
C LEU A 18 -29.40 51.23 -4.94
N VAL A 19 -28.62 50.42 -4.21
CA VAL A 19 -27.80 50.86 -3.09
C VAL A 19 -26.60 51.70 -3.57
N GLU A 20 -25.98 51.33 -4.68
CA GLU A 20 -24.89 52.10 -5.29
C GLU A 20 -25.38 53.45 -5.83
N ASP A 21 -26.57 53.49 -6.45
CA ASP A 21 -27.14 54.73 -7.01
C ASP A 21 -27.65 55.70 -5.92
N SER A 22 -28.04 55.19 -4.75
CA SER A 22 -28.61 55.99 -3.65
C SER A 22 -27.57 56.53 -2.66
N LEU A 23 -26.36 55.98 -2.65
CA LEU A 23 -25.32 56.33 -1.68
C LEU A 23 -24.26 57.22 -2.30
N SER A 24 -23.86 58.26 -1.56
CA SER A 24 -22.76 59.12 -2.01
C SER A 24 -21.43 58.32 -2.09
N PRO A 25 -20.51 58.66 -3.01
CA PRO A 25 -19.24 57.96 -3.17
C PRO A 25 -18.39 57.89 -1.90
N LYS A 26 -18.53 58.87 -1.00
CA LYS A 26 -17.83 58.88 0.29
C LYS A 26 -18.35 57.81 1.25
N VAL A 27 -19.66 57.59 1.26
CA VAL A 27 -20.31 56.57 2.11
C VAL A 27 -20.01 55.18 1.58
N LEU A 28 -20.07 54.97 0.25
CA LEU A 28 -19.67 53.69 -0.37
C LEU A 28 -18.21 53.34 -0.07
N LYS A 29 -17.31 54.32 -0.11
CA LYS A 29 -15.90 54.12 0.25
C LYS A 29 -15.73 53.73 1.72
N ALA A 30 -16.45 54.38 2.62
CA ALA A 30 -16.41 54.05 4.05
C ALA A 30 -16.97 52.65 4.33
N ILE A 31 -18.09 52.28 3.73
CA ILE A 31 -18.69 50.95 3.85
C ILE A 31 -17.75 49.89 3.26
N ARG A 32 -17.15 50.12 2.10
CA ARG A 32 -16.19 49.18 1.50
C ARG A 32 -14.98 48.95 2.40
N GLU A 33 -14.43 49.99 3.00
CA GLU A 33 -13.31 49.87 3.94
C GLU A 33 -13.71 49.17 5.25
N GLU A 34 -14.93 49.41 5.74
CA GLU A 34 -15.42 48.76 6.95
C GLU A 34 -15.76 47.29 6.72
N VAL A 35 -16.34 46.94 5.57
CA VAL A 35 -16.54 45.56 5.13
C VAL A 35 -15.19 44.87 4.94
N ARG A 36 -14.19 45.56 4.38
CA ARG A 36 -12.84 45.02 4.24
C ARG A 36 -12.16 44.73 5.58
N ARG A 37 -12.46 45.51 6.62
CA ARG A 37 -12.00 45.27 7.99
C ARG A 37 -12.78 44.17 8.70
N SER A 38 -14.09 44.09 8.44
CA SER A 38 -15.01 43.19 9.13
C SER A 38 -15.06 41.79 8.51
N VAL A 39 -14.70 41.64 7.24
CA VAL A 39 -14.50 40.33 6.62
C VAL A 39 -13.15 39.80 7.10
N PRO A 40 -13.11 38.69 7.87
CA PRO A 40 -11.87 38.01 8.12
C PRO A 40 -11.30 37.64 6.76
N VAL A 41 -10.13 38.16 6.42
CA VAL A 41 -9.37 37.64 5.29
C VAL A 41 -9.05 36.21 5.68
N GLU A 42 -9.84 35.26 5.17
CA GLU A 42 -9.49 33.83 5.13
C GLU A 42 -7.98 33.76 4.83
N PRO A 43 -7.18 33.14 5.70
CA PRO A 43 -5.75 33.12 5.50
C PRO A 43 -5.52 32.55 4.11
N LYS A 44 -4.79 33.32 3.28
CA LYS A 44 -4.28 32.81 2.00
C LYS A 44 -3.70 31.45 2.31
N GLN A 45 -4.31 30.40 1.75
CA GLN A 45 -3.81 29.04 1.82
C GLN A 45 -2.31 29.12 1.57
N SER A 46 -1.54 28.91 2.64
CA SER A 46 -0.11 28.85 2.56
C SER A 46 0.22 27.76 1.55
N ALA A 47 1.07 28.10 0.60
CA ALA A 47 1.67 27.16 -0.34
C ALA A 47 2.16 25.90 0.42
N PRO A 48 2.12 24.74 -0.24
CA PRO A 48 2.09 23.44 0.41
C PRO A 48 3.44 23.09 1.05
N GLN A 49 3.56 23.32 2.36
CA GLN A 49 4.73 22.87 3.13
C GLN A 49 4.70 21.37 3.43
N ASP A 50 3.57 20.69 3.20
CA ASP A 50 3.39 19.26 3.45
C ASP A 50 3.87 18.37 2.29
N HIS A 51 4.28 18.93 1.15
CA HIS A 51 4.68 18.12 0.00
C HIS A 51 6.04 17.46 0.18
N GLU A 52 7.06 18.15 0.72
CA GLU A 52 8.41 17.58 0.88
C GLU A 52 8.43 16.40 1.86
N GLN A 53 7.74 16.52 3.01
CA GLN A 53 7.60 15.41 3.95
C GLN A 53 6.79 14.25 3.34
N GLY A 54 5.76 14.56 2.53
CA GLY A 54 5.03 13.56 1.78
C GLY A 54 5.96 12.74 0.87
N TYR A 55 6.79 13.41 0.06
CA TYR A 55 7.72 12.75 -0.85
C TYR A 55 8.75 11.87 -0.12
N GLU A 56 9.30 12.32 1.01
CA GLU A 56 10.24 11.50 1.80
C GLU A 56 9.58 10.24 2.38
N ILE A 57 8.33 10.35 2.84
CA ILE A 57 7.55 9.21 3.35
C ILE A 57 7.26 8.22 2.22
N TYR A 58 6.88 8.71 1.03
CA TYR A 58 6.65 7.87 -0.15
C TYR A 58 7.92 7.15 -0.59
N ASP A 59 9.04 7.85 -0.70
CA ASP A 59 10.34 7.28 -1.07
C ASP A 59 10.79 6.20 -0.07
N HIS A 60 10.61 6.45 1.22
CA HIS A 60 10.92 5.47 2.26
C HIS A 60 10.01 4.23 2.12
N ALA A 61 8.70 4.43 1.95
CA ALA A 61 7.76 3.34 1.76
C ALA A 61 8.07 2.51 0.50
N GLU A 62 8.42 3.15 -0.61
CA GLU A 62 8.77 2.48 -1.87
C GLU A 62 10.03 1.62 -1.73
N LYS A 63 11.04 2.13 -1.02
CA LYS A 63 12.26 1.36 -0.70
C LYS A 63 11.95 0.14 0.18
N GLN A 64 11.08 0.28 1.17
CA GLN A 64 10.66 -0.84 2.03
C GLN A 64 9.87 -1.88 1.24
N ILE A 65 8.92 -1.45 0.40
CA ILE A 65 8.15 -2.33 -0.49
C ILE A 65 9.07 -3.10 -1.42
N SER A 66 10.05 -2.42 -2.03
CA SER A 66 11.02 -3.06 -2.93
C SER A 66 11.87 -4.11 -2.22
N ARG A 67 12.32 -3.84 -0.99
CA ARG A 67 13.04 -4.81 -0.16
C ARG A 67 12.18 -6.02 0.21
N LEU A 68 10.92 -5.78 0.58
CA LEU A 68 9.99 -6.85 0.92
C LEU A 68 9.69 -7.73 -0.30
N ARG A 69 9.48 -7.15 -1.48
CA ARG A 69 9.32 -7.91 -2.73
C ARG A 69 10.52 -8.82 -3.01
N ALA A 70 11.74 -8.26 -2.94
CA ALA A 70 12.95 -9.06 -3.14
C ALA A 70 13.10 -10.18 -2.09
N HIS A 71 12.65 -9.95 -0.85
CA HIS A 71 12.66 -10.97 0.19
C HIS A 71 11.66 -12.09 -0.09
N VAL A 72 10.45 -11.75 -0.52
CA VAL A 72 9.42 -12.71 -0.92
C VAL A 72 9.93 -13.57 -2.07
N ASP A 73 10.47 -12.98 -3.14
CA ASP A 73 11.03 -13.71 -4.29
C ASP A 73 12.14 -14.69 -3.86
N ALA A 74 12.97 -14.29 -2.89
CA ALA A 74 14.02 -15.14 -2.36
C ALA A 74 13.47 -16.31 -1.53
N LEU A 75 12.40 -16.09 -0.76
CA LEU A 75 11.72 -17.13 0.02
C LEU A 75 10.99 -18.13 -0.88
N GLU A 76 10.31 -17.66 -1.92
CA GLU A 76 9.65 -18.52 -2.93
C GLU A 76 10.67 -19.46 -3.59
N LYS A 77 11.80 -18.93 -4.06
CA LYS A 77 12.87 -19.77 -4.63
C LYS A 77 13.41 -20.82 -3.66
N ARG A 78 13.48 -20.48 -2.36
CA ARG A 78 13.92 -21.44 -1.33
C ARG A 78 12.86 -22.51 -1.08
N LEU A 79 11.59 -22.15 -1.11
CA LEU A 79 10.48 -23.11 -1.01
C LEU A 79 10.48 -24.06 -2.21
N ASP A 80 10.62 -23.54 -3.43
CA ASP A 80 10.69 -24.37 -4.64
C ASP A 80 11.86 -25.36 -4.57
N ALA A 81 13.04 -24.89 -4.15
CA ALA A 81 14.21 -25.74 -3.99
C ALA A 81 13.99 -26.83 -2.92
N LEU A 82 13.33 -26.49 -1.81
CA LEU A 82 12.99 -27.45 -0.76
C LEU A 82 11.94 -28.46 -1.22
N GLU A 83 10.93 -28.02 -1.97
CA GLU A 83 9.91 -28.90 -2.53
C GLU A 83 10.55 -29.90 -3.51
N GLN A 84 11.38 -29.42 -4.44
CA GLN A 84 12.12 -30.27 -5.35
C GLN A 84 13.04 -31.24 -4.62
N TYR A 85 13.74 -30.79 -3.58
CA TYR A 85 14.60 -31.64 -2.76
C TYR A 85 13.79 -32.73 -2.04
N SER A 86 12.65 -32.37 -1.44
CA SER A 86 11.78 -33.30 -0.74
C SER A 86 11.22 -34.39 -1.66
N ARG A 87 10.92 -34.02 -2.91
CA ARG A 87 10.34 -34.92 -3.92
C ARG A 87 11.38 -35.71 -4.72
N ARG A 88 12.68 -35.43 -4.54
CA ARG A 88 13.76 -36.04 -5.32
C ARG A 88 13.77 -37.58 -5.28
N ASN A 89 13.24 -38.17 -4.21
CA ASN A 89 13.14 -39.62 -4.03
C ASN A 89 11.68 -40.12 -4.02
N CYS A 90 10.72 -39.31 -4.47
CA CYS A 90 9.32 -39.70 -4.56
C CYS A 90 8.98 -40.17 -5.98
N LEU A 91 8.32 -41.31 -6.09
CA LEU A 91 7.72 -41.77 -7.35
C LEU A 91 6.21 -41.53 -7.28
N LEU A 92 5.67 -40.85 -8.29
CA LEU A 92 4.23 -40.69 -8.46
C LEU A 92 3.70 -41.86 -9.28
N LEU A 93 2.81 -42.66 -8.70
CA LEU A 93 2.14 -43.78 -9.36
C LEU A 93 0.69 -43.39 -9.65
N HIS A 94 0.25 -43.54 -10.90
CA HIS A 94 -1.11 -43.24 -11.32
C HIS A 94 -1.79 -44.51 -11.90
N GLY A 95 -3.11 -44.59 -11.81
CA GLY A 95 -3.90 -45.68 -12.42
C GLY A 95 -3.79 -47.03 -11.70
N LEU A 96 -3.34 -47.06 -10.44
CA LEU A 96 -3.40 -48.25 -9.61
C LEU A 96 -4.82 -48.41 -9.05
N GLN A 97 -5.38 -49.62 -9.16
CA GLN A 97 -6.67 -49.95 -8.59
C GLN A 97 -6.55 -50.05 -7.06
N GLU A 98 -7.37 -49.31 -6.33
CA GLU A 98 -7.38 -49.33 -4.87
C GLU A 98 -7.85 -50.71 -4.36
N ASN A 99 -7.02 -51.38 -3.56
CA ASN A 99 -7.40 -52.63 -2.90
C ASN A 99 -7.95 -52.33 -1.51
N HIS A 100 -9.15 -52.82 -1.19
CA HIS A 100 -9.80 -52.61 0.13
C HIS A 100 -9.02 -53.19 1.32
N ASN A 101 -8.04 -54.07 1.06
CA ASN A 101 -7.18 -54.68 2.06
C ASN A 101 -5.82 -53.99 2.21
N GLU A 102 -5.51 -52.99 1.39
CA GLU A 102 -4.30 -52.19 1.55
C GLU A 102 -4.53 -51.12 2.62
N ASN A 103 -3.81 -51.24 3.74
CA ASN A 103 -3.74 -50.16 4.72
C ASN A 103 -2.94 -49.01 4.10
N ALA A 104 -3.61 -47.98 3.60
CA ALA A 104 -3.02 -46.76 3.02
C ALA A 104 -1.96 -46.09 3.93
N ILE A 105 -1.95 -46.40 5.23
CA ILE A 105 -1.01 -45.92 6.23
C ILE A 105 0.40 -46.54 6.08
N LEU A 106 0.55 -47.72 5.48
CA LEU A 106 1.84 -48.44 5.38
C LEU A 106 2.74 -47.96 4.23
N ILE A 107 2.19 -47.32 3.20
CA ILE A 107 2.96 -46.92 2.01
C ILE A 107 3.86 -45.68 2.30
N CYS A 108 3.56 -44.90 3.33
CA CYS A 108 4.37 -43.74 3.71
C CYS A 108 5.65 -44.09 4.52
N ARG A 109 5.88 -45.37 4.87
CA ARG A 109 6.89 -45.75 5.88
C ARG A 109 8.23 -46.26 5.33
N VAL A 110 8.45 -46.23 4.01
CA VAL A 110 9.70 -46.75 3.39
C VAL A 110 10.78 -45.67 3.18
N ILE A 111 10.48 -44.38 3.40
CA ILE A 111 11.44 -43.26 3.23
C ILE A 111 11.81 -42.60 4.57
N GLN A 112 11.83 -43.35 5.67
CA GLN A 112 12.39 -42.90 6.95
C GLN A 112 13.49 -43.83 7.44
N TRP A 113 14.53 -44.07 6.63
CA TRP A 113 15.80 -44.52 7.21
C TRP A 113 16.98 -44.35 6.26
N THR A 114 17.65 -43.20 6.38
CA THR A 114 19.12 -43.14 6.44
C THR A 114 19.46 -41.88 7.21
N GLU A 115 19.56 -41.98 8.54
CA GLU A 115 20.33 -40.97 9.27
C GLU A 115 21.78 -41.06 8.76
N PRO A 116 22.39 -39.96 8.30
CA PRO A 116 23.83 -39.95 8.15
C PRO A 116 24.39 -40.00 9.57
N THR A 117 24.96 -41.15 9.96
CA THR A 117 25.72 -41.28 11.20
C THR A 117 26.89 -40.32 11.14
N ALA A 118 26.72 -39.13 11.70
CA ALA A 118 27.82 -38.23 12.01
C ALA A 118 28.64 -38.87 13.15
N SER A 119 29.47 -39.85 12.81
CA SER A 119 30.43 -40.46 13.72
C SER A 119 31.84 -40.39 13.13
N THR A 120 32.55 -39.37 13.59
CA THR A 120 34.01 -39.26 13.83
C THR A 120 34.99 -40.10 13.00
N LYS A 121 35.96 -39.40 12.37
CA LYS A 121 37.41 -39.51 12.66
C LYS A 121 38.22 -38.51 11.83
N LYS A 122 38.71 -37.44 12.48
CA LYS A 122 39.88 -36.70 12.01
C LYS A 122 41.09 -37.64 12.09
N LYS A 123 41.50 -38.24 10.97
CA LYS A 123 42.79 -38.92 10.88
C LYS A 123 43.86 -37.85 10.63
N LYS A 124 44.70 -37.60 11.64
CA LYS A 124 46.01 -36.96 11.47
C LYS A 124 46.78 -37.78 10.43
N VAL A 125 47.09 -37.19 9.28
CA VAL A 125 48.12 -37.71 8.39
C VAL A 125 49.43 -37.09 8.88
N GLY A 126 50.24 -37.89 9.56
CA GLY A 126 51.64 -37.54 9.83
C GLY A 126 52.41 -37.57 8.51
N ILE A 127 53.07 -36.47 8.20
CA ILE A 127 54.05 -36.38 7.11
C ILE A 127 55.34 -36.96 7.69
N ALA A 128 55.77 -38.11 7.18
CA ALA A 128 57.13 -38.61 7.40
C ALA A 128 58.02 -38.03 6.30
N HIS A 129 59.08 -37.35 6.72
CA HIS A 129 60.24 -37.00 5.89
C HIS A 129 61.35 -38.02 6.15
#